data_AF-A0A5S6Q929-F1
#
_entry.id   AF-A0A5S6Q929-F1
#
_cell.length_a   1.000
_cell.length_b   1.000
_cell.length_c   1.000
_cell.angle_alpha   90.00
_cell.angle_beta   90.00
_cell.angle_gamma   90.00
#
_symmetry.space_group_name_H-M   'P 1'
#
loop_
_entity.id
_entity.type
_entity.pdbx_description
1 polymer ?
#
loop_
_entity_poly.entity_id
_entity_poly.type
_entity_poly.pdbx_seq_one_letter_code
_entity_poly.pdbx_strand_id
1 'polypeptide(L)'
;MIMSLVNTFAGIYLVVIALGCLRLSDALKCEAVGCRYCVTRRMQANCASYCAKCNEQGSAARITSAATDTSTNTPSDHENIKRSPQGGKCGSPPDYKPCMPLSKANEIFHDCCENLNIGPCIRLCHYDVTLNKAKHMFDNGICTVEMIPKYLYCASQGKDNMQCCSKMGVFSAGGDRCRKFCDSAGNRNTITTKDVSCASQLTKILTCHWSGLE
;
A
#
# COMPACT_ATOMS: atom_id res chain seq x y z
N MET A 1 3.16 -15.23 -63.95
CA MET A 1 3.92 -14.01 -63.54
C MET A 1 3.20 -13.21 -62.44
N ILE A 2 1.87 -13.08 -62.48
CA ILE A 2 1.08 -12.31 -61.50
C ILE A 2 1.08 -12.93 -60.09
N MET A 3 0.97 -14.27 -59.97
CA MET A 3 0.99 -14.97 -58.67
C MET A 3 2.32 -14.82 -57.91
N SER A 4 3.46 -14.75 -58.60
CA SER A 4 4.76 -14.59 -57.95
C SER A 4 4.91 -13.19 -57.32
N LEU A 5 4.41 -12.15 -57.99
CA LEU A 5 4.42 -10.78 -57.49
C LEU A 5 3.58 -10.62 -56.22
N VAL A 6 2.36 -11.19 -56.20
CA VAL A 6 1.46 -11.13 -55.03
C VAL A 6 2.10 -11.78 -53.80
N ASN A 7 2.83 -12.89 -53.98
CA ASN A 7 3.47 -13.58 -52.87
C ASN A 7 4.66 -12.80 -52.27
N THR A 8 5.43 -12.11 -53.12
CA THR A 8 6.49 -11.17 -52.67
C THR A 8 5.92 -9.97 -51.93
N PHE A 9 4.80 -9.38 -52.39
CA PHE A 9 4.17 -8.26 -51.68
C PHE A 9 3.62 -8.68 -50.31
N ALA A 10 3.00 -9.86 -50.21
CA ALA A 10 2.54 -10.40 -48.94
C ALA A 10 3.70 -10.65 -47.96
N GLY A 11 4.83 -11.18 -48.45
CA GLY A 11 6.04 -11.38 -47.65
C GLY A 11 6.64 -10.08 -47.12
N ILE A 12 6.78 -9.07 -48.00
CA ILE A 12 7.27 -7.74 -47.61
C ILE A 12 6.33 -7.09 -46.60
N TYR A 13 5.01 -7.20 -46.79
CA TYR A 13 4.03 -6.64 -45.87
C TYR A 13 4.09 -7.29 -44.47
N LEU A 14 4.24 -8.61 -44.40
CA LEU A 14 4.44 -9.32 -43.13
C LEU A 14 5.75 -8.93 -42.43
N VAL A 15 6.84 -8.72 -43.18
CA VAL A 15 8.11 -8.26 -42.63
C VAL A 15 8.00 -6.82 -42.11
N VAL A 16 7.29 -5.94 -42.81
CA VAL A 16 7.02 -4.56 -42.35
C VAL A 16 6.15 -4.55 -41.09
N ILE A 17 5.12 -5.41 -41.02
CA ILE A 17 4.32 -5.57 -39.80
C ILE A 17 5.17 -6.10 -38.66
N ALA A 18 5.98 -7.14 -38.88
CA ALA A 18 6.85 -7.71 -37.85
C ALA A 18 7.88 -6.70 -37.35
N LEU A 19 8.51 -5.92 -38.24
CA LEU A 19 9.44 -4.85 -37.87
C LEU A 19 8.74 -3.67 -37.17
N GLY A 20 7.49 -3.36 -37.55
CA GLY A 20 6.65 -2.39 -36.86
C GLY A 20 6.26 -2.84 -35.45
N CYS A 21 5.86 -4.11 -35.29
CA CYS A 21 5.54 -4.72 -34.00
C CYS A 21 6.76 -4.83 -33.08
N LEU A 22 7.96 -5.12 -33.60
CA LEU A 22 9.21 -5.12 -32.82
C LEU A 22 9.56 -3.73 -32.26
N ARG A 23 9.14 -2.65 -32.94
CA ARG A 23 9.33 -1.27 -32.47
C ARG A 23 8.21 -0.79 -31.54
N LEU A 24 7.09 -1.51 -31.47
CA LEU A 24 5.97 -1.25 -30.57
C LEU A 24 6.08 -2.09 -29.29
N SER A 25 7.30 -2.21 -28.76
CA SER A 25 7.45 -2.52 -27.33
C SER A 25 6.92 -1.29 -26.61
N ASP A 26 5.75 -1.39 -25.96
CA ASP A 26 5.10 -0.30 -25.26
C ASP A 26 6.10 0.51 -24.44
N ALA A 27 6.52 1.66 -24.97
CA ALA A 27 7.21 2.66 -24.18
C ALA A 27 6.18 3.12 -23.16
N LEU A 28 6.31 2.61 -21.93
CA LEU A 28 5.48 3.00 -20.80
C LEU A 28 5.57 4.53 -20.72
N LYS A 29 4.53 5.23 -21.19
CA LYS A 29 4.45 6.68 -21.10
C LYS A 29 4.31 7.02 -19.62
N CYS A 30 5.43 7.28 -18.98
CA CYS A 30 5.53 7.54 -17.55
C CYS A 30 4.59 8.68 -17.12
N GLU A 31 4.37 9.65 -18.01
CA GLU A 31 3.44 10.76 -17.88
C GLU A 31 1.96 10.33 -17.74
N ALA A 32 1.55 9.24 -18.40
CA ALA A 32 0.17 8.75 -18.34
C ALA A 32 -0.17 8.09 -16.99
N VAL A 33 0.84 7.59 -16.28
CA VAL A 33 0.69 6.89 -14.99
C VAL A 33 0.71 7.87 -13.82
N GLY A 34 1.52 8.94 -13.90
CA GLY A 34 1.54 9.99 -12.89
C GLY A 34 2.57 9.78 -11.77
N CYS A 35 2.94 10.88 -11.10
CA CYS A 35 3.94 10.91 -10.01
C CYS A 35 3.65 10.00 -8.82
N ARG A 36 2.38 9.66 -8.58
CA ARG A 36 1.96 8.78 -7.46
C ARG A 36 2.65 7.42 -7.47
N TYR A 37 3.05 6.93 -8.64
CA TYR A 37 3.65 5.59 -8.78
C TYR A 37 5.18 5.58 -8.71
N CYS A 38 5.82 6.74 -8.57
CA CYS A 38 7.26 6.88 -8.40
C CYS A 38 7.81 6.33 -7.07
N VAL A 39 6.94 5.91 -6.16
CA VAL A 39 7.30 5.14 -4.96
C VAL A 39 7.65 3.68 -5.28
N THR A 40 7.26 3.16 -6.44
CA THR A 40 7.49 1.75 -6.78
C THR A 40 8.85 1.54 -7.44
N ARG A 41 9.57 0.48 -7.05
CA ARG A 41 10.91 0.13 -7.59
C ARG A 41 10.91 -0.03 -9.11
N ARG A 42 9.81 -0.57 -9.66
CA ARG A 42 9.62 -0.76 -11.11
C ARG A 42 9.48 0.57 -11.86
N MET A 43 8.80 1.55 -11.27
CA MET A 43 8.66 2.88 -11.87
C MET A 43 9.97 3.66 -11.76
N GLN A 44 10.67 3.58 -10.62
CA GLN A 44 11.98 4.22 -10.46
C GLN A 44 13.00 3.68 -11.47
N ALA A 45 12.99 2.37 -11.74
CA ALA A 45 13.92 1.77 -12.71
C ALA A 45 13.65 2.19 -14.16
N ASN A 46 12.38 2.32 -14.57
CA ASN A 46 12.02 2.57 -15.97
C ASN A 46 11.66 4.03 -16.28
N CYS A 47 11.35 4.84 -15.26
CA CYS A 47 10.83 6.20 -15.37
C CYS A 47 11.58 7.19 -14.46
N ALA A 48 12.86 6.93 -14.16
CA ALA A 48 13.68 7.74 -13.25
C ALA A 48 13.62 9.25 -13.55
N SER A 49 13.78 9.63 -14.82
CA SER A 49 13.76 11.04 -15.26
C SER A 49 12.41 11.72 -15.10
N TYR A 50 11.30 10.97 -15.25
CA TYR A 50 9.96 11.47 -14.97
C TYR A 50 9.78 11.67 -13.46
N CYS A 51 10.16 10.67 -12.66
CA CYS A 51 10.05 10.71 -11.21
C CYS A 51 10.89 11.80 -10.54
N ALA A 52 12.06 12.13 -11.11
CA ALA A 52 12.89 13.22 -10.62
C ALA A 52 12.17 14.59 -10.69
N LYS A 53 11.32 14.79 -11.71
CA LYS A 53 10.55 16.04 -11.90
C LYS A 53 9.34 16.17 -10.97
N CYS A 54 8.92 15.08 -10.35
CA CYS A 54 7.78 15.07 -9.42
C CYS A 54 8.07 15.78 -8.09
N ASN A 55 9.34 16.04 -7.76
CA ASN A 55 9.73 16.72 -6.53
C ASN A 55 9.33 18.21 -6.52
N GLU A 56 9.17 18.83 -7.70
CA GLU A 56 8.76 20.23 -7.83
C GLU A 56 7.23 20.40 -7.98
N GLN A 57 6.51 19.32 -8.29
CA GLN A 57 5.09 19.34 -8.66
C GLN A 57 4.15 18.87 -7.54
N GLY A 58 4.68 18.66 -6.34
CA GLY A 58 4.01 18.12 -5.15
C GLY A 58 2.86 18.94 -4.54
N SER A 59 2.23 19.86 -5.28
CA SER A 59 1.08 20.66 -4.82
C SER A 59 -0.07 20.82 -5.83
N ALA A 60 0.08 20.36 -7.09
CA ALA A 60 -0.86 20.73 -8.17
C ALA A 60 -1.80 19.60 -8.64
N ALA A 61 -2.22 18.71 -7.75
CA ALA A 61 -3.34 17.80 -8.01
C ALA A 61 -4.33 17.79 -6.83
N ARG A 62 -4.74 18.97 -6.36
CA ARG A 62 -6.07 19.15 -5.75
C ARG A 62 -7.02 19.54 -6.86
N ILE A 63 -7.86 18.58 -7.26
CA ILE A 63 -9.09 18.90 -7.98
C ILE A 63 -9.93 19.78 -7.05
N THR A 64 -10.07 21.02 -7.50
CA THR A 64 -11.11 22.02 -7.22
C THR A 64 -12.36 21.49 -6.52
N SER A 65 -12.61 22.01 -5.32
CA SER A 65 -13.94 22.31 -4.80
C SER A 65 -13.81 23.56 -3.92
N ALA A 66 -14.59 24.57 -4.25
CA ALA A 66 -14.46 25.95 -3.81
C ALA A 66 -14.57 26.13 -2.28
N ALA A 67 -13.67 26.93 -1.72
CA ALA A 67 -13.95 27.83 -0.61
C ALA A 67 -12.88 28.94 -0.61
N THR A 68 -13.39 30.16 -0.72
CA THR A 68 -12.73 31.47 -0.72
C THR A 68 -11.85 31.66 0.51
N ASP A 69 -10.67 32.27 0.35
CA ASP A 69 -10.30 33.55 0.98
C ASP A 69 -8.78 33.80 1.04
N THR A 70 -8.37 34.79 0.23
CA THR A 70 -7.54 35.96 0.55
C THR A 70 -6.31 35.82 1.47
N SER A 71 -5.14 35.77 0.80
CA SER A 71 -3.90 36.54 1.00
C SER A 71 -3.58 37.16 2.38
N THR A 72 -2.38 36.88 2.92
CA THR A 72 -1.30 37.90 3.06
C THR A 72 0.04 37.28 3.48
N ASN A 73 1.12 37.79 2.88
CA ASN A 73 2.53 37.46 3.10
C ASN A 73 3.11 38.17 4.34
N THR A 74 4.04 37.52 5.06
CA THR A 74 5.29 38.12 5.62
C THR A 74 6.18 37.01 6.24
N PRO A 75 7.51 37.19 6.35
CA PRO A 75 8.50 36.12 6.33
C PRO A 75 9.04 35.68 7.71
N SER A 76 9.28 34.36 7.77
CA SER A 76 10.25 33.55 8.50
C SER A 76 11.00 34.13 9.71
N ASP A 77 10.55 33.75 10.90
CA ASP A 77 11.39 33.51 12.07
C ASP A 77 10.99 32.17 12.73
N HIS A 78 11.97 31.60 13.42
CA HIS A 78 12.03 30.32 14.12
C HIS A 78 10.71 29.69 14.64
N GLU A 79 10.74 28.34 14.62
CA GLU A 79 10.09 27.41 15.55
C GLU A 79 8.71 26.83 15.17
N ASN A 80 8.62 25.53 15.46
CA ASN A 80 7.56 24.91 16.24
C ASN A 80 6.73 23.86 15.49
N ILE A 81 6.85 22.63 16.03
CA ILE A 81 6.03 21.45 15.79
C ILE A 81 4.57 21.85 16.02
N LYS A 82 3.87 22.25 14.96
CA LYS A 82 2.43 22.46 15.04
C LYS A 82 1.73 21.11 15.20
N ARG A 83 1.46 20.76 16.46
CA ARG A 83 0.29 19.96 16.84
C ARG A 83 -0.92 20.52 16.08
N SER A 84 -1.54 19.65 15.29
CA SER A 84 -2.75 19.96 14.54
C SER A 84 -3.86 20.45 15.48
N PRO A 85 -4.49 21.60 15.22
CA PRO A 85 -5.56 22.14 16.04
C PRO A 85 -6.91 21.60 15.55
N GLN A 86 -7.34 20.47 16.10
CA GLN A 86 -8.73 20.00 16.17
C GLN A 86 -8.80 18.85 17.19
N GLY A 87 -9.43 19.10 18.32
CA GLY A 87 -9.38 18.29 19.54
C GLY A 87 -10.07 16.92 19.46
N GLY A 88 -9.43 15.97 18.77
CA GLY A 88 -9.65 14.55 18.94
C GLY A 88 -8.31 13.85 19.18
N LYS A 89 -8.20 13.04 20.23
CA LYS A 89 -7.04 12.16 20.40
C LYS A 89 -7.06 11.15 19.25
N CYS A 90 -6.00 11.10 18.45
CA CYS A 90 -5.80 10.04 17.47
C CYS A 90 -5.73 8.67 18.17
N GLY A 91 -5.93 7.58 17.44
CA GLY A 91 -5.94 6.22 17.96
C GLY A 91 -7.09 5.87 18.91
N SER A 92 -8.00 6.80 19.16
CA SER A 92 -9.11 6.64 20.09
C SER A 92 -10.48 6.76 19.39
N PRO A 93 -11.57 6.27 20.03
CA PRO A 93 -12.93 6.58 19.60
C PRO A 93 -13.17 8.09 19.43
N PRO A 94 -14.11 8.48 18.54
CA PRO A 94 -14.94 7.62 17.73
C PRO A 94 -14.26 7.14 16.45
N ASP A 95 -13.34 7.91 15.88
CA ASP A 95 -12.94 7.69 14.49
C ASP A 95 -11.71 6.78 14.34
N TYR A 96 -10.98 6.54 15.43
CA TYR A 96 -9.70 5.80 15.41
C TYR A 96 -8.80 6.29 14.28
N LYS A 97 -8.59 7.61 14.18
CA LYS A 97 -7.68 8.19 13.17
C LYS A 97 -6.23 7.88 13.54
N PRO A 98 -5.36 7.49 12.61
CA PRO A 98 -3.95 7.28 12.92
C PRO A 98 -3.25 8.52 13.47
N CYS A 99 -2.36 8.32 14.45
CA CYS A 99 -1.53 9.37 15.03
C CYS A 99 -0.33 9.72 14.15
N MET A 100 0.04 8.84 13.22
CA MET A 100 1.27 8.90 12.47
C MET A 100 0.99 8.80 10.95
N PRO A 101 1.75 9.51 10.10
CA PRO A 101 1.66 9.36 8.65
C PRO A 101 1.95 7.94 8.17
N LEU A 102 1.30 7.55 7.06
CA LEU A 102 1.41 6.20 6.48
C LEU A 102 2.86 5.80 6.17
N SER A 103 3.67 6.73 5.66
CA SER A 103 5.07 6.48 5.32
C SER A 103 5.88 6.04 6.53
N LYS A 104 5.76 6.76 7.66
CA LYS A 104 6.48 6.42 8.89
C LYS A 104 5.96 5.15 9.53
N ALA A 105 4.65 4.93 9.48
CA ALA A 105 4.05 3.68 9.97
C ALA A 105 4.53 2.47 9.15
N ASN A 106 4.64 2.61 7.82
CA ASN A 106 5.17 1.59 6.93
C ASN A 106 6.66 1.30 7.16
N GLU A 107 7.47 2.32 7.46
CA GLU A 107 8.88 2.17 7.84
C GLU A 107 9.01 1.32 9.11
N ILE A 108 8.30 1.70 10.18
CA ILE A 108 8.34 0.98 11.46
C ILE A 108 7.84 -0.47 11.31
N PHE A 109 6.77 -0.67 10.54
CA PHE A 109 6.22 -2.01 10.30
C PHE A 109 7.23 -2.88 9.52
N HIS A 110 7.82 -2.34 8.45
CA HIS A 110 8.80 -3.04 7.65
C HIS A 110 10.05 -3.41 8.45
N ASP A 111 10.61 -2.46 9.21
CA ASP A 111 11.79 -2.66 10.04
C ASP A 111 11.57 -3.76 11.08
N CYS A 112 10.39 -3.80 11.71
CA CYS A 112 10.04 -4.90 12.63
C CYS A 112 10.03 -6.26 11.92
N CYS A 113 9.47 -6.33 10.70
CA CYS A 113 9.43 -7.56 9.92
C CYS A 113 10.82 -8.04 9.49
N GLU A 114 11.73 -7.12 9.15
CA GLU A 114 13.14 -7.41 8.90
C GLU A 114 13.80 -8.00 10.14
N ASN A 115 13.63 -7.33 11.29
CA ASN A 115 14.23 -7.75 12.57
C ASN A 115 13.74 -9.13 13.04
N LEU A 116 12.47 -9.47 12.79
CA LEU A 116 11.92 -10.78 13.13
C LEU A 116 12.20 -11.88 12.08
N ASN A 117 12.88 -11.51 10.99
CA ASN A 117 13.24 -12.37 9.86
C ASN A 117 12.06 -13.23 9.40
N ILE A 118 10.94 -12.58 9.03
CA ILE A 118 9.72 -13.28 8.62
C ILE A 118 9.75 -13.80 7.18
N GLY A 119 10.94 -13.81 6.56
CA GLY A 119 11.15 -14.33 5.21
C GLY A 119 10.32 -13.60 4.15
N PRO A 120 9.72 -14.32 3.18
CA PRO A 120 9.03 -13.68 2.06
C PRO A 120 7.76 -12.90 2.43
N CYS A 121 7.23 -13.09 3.65
CA CYS A 121 6.10 -12.36 4.21
C CYS A 121 6.37 -10.87 4.42
N ILE A 122 7.65 -10.45 4.48
CA ILE A 122 8.05 -9.04 4.59
C ILE A 122 7.40 -8.15 3.52
N ARG A 123 7.10 -8.71 2.35
CA ARG A 123 6.40 -8.03 1.24
C ARG A 123 4.96 -7.63 1.56
N LEU A 124 4.43 -8.02 2.72
CA LEU A 124 3.12 -7.63 3.23
C LEU A 124 3.22 -6.56 4.34
N CYS A 125 4.43 -6.20 4.80
CA CYS A 125 4.65 -5.34 5.99
C CYS A 125 4.50 -3.85 5.68
N HIS A 126 3.35 -3.51 5.12
CA HIS A 126 2.89 -2.15 4.86
C HIS A 126 1.38 -2.09 5.10
N TYR A 127 0.88 -0.98 5.61
CA TYR A 127 -0.54 -0.78 5.88
C TYR A 127 -1.38 -0.56 4.60
N ASP A 128 -0.74 -0.20 3.48
CA ASP A 128 -1.37 -0.05 2.16
C ASP A 128 -1.33 -1.33 1.31
N VAL A 129 -1.01 -2.47 1.92
CA VAL A 129 -1.12 -3.77 1.24
C VAL A 129 -2.58 -4.09 0.87
N THR A 130 -2.77 -4.60 -0.35
CA THR A 130 -4.10 -4.98 -0.82
C THR A 130 -4.46 -6.39 -0.38
N LEU A 131 -5.76 -6.65 -0.19
CA LEU A 131 -6.27 -8.00 0.09
C LEU A 131 -5.85 -9.01 -0.98
N ASN A 132 -5.85 -8.61 -2.26
CA ASN A 132 -5.44 -9.48 -3.37
C ASN A 132 -3.96 -9.86 -3.28
N LYS A 133 -3.09 -8.91 -2.88
CA LYS A 133 -1.67 -9.20 -2.67
C LYS A 133 -1.48 -10.16 -1.50
N ALA A 134 -2.17 -9.94 -0.38
CA ALA A 134 -2.12 -10.84 0.77
C ALA A 134 -2.61 -12.25 0.41
N LYS A 135 -3.78 -12.38 -0.22
CA LYS A 135 -4.32 -13.66 -0.70
C LYS A 135 -3.32 -14.39 -1.60
N HIS A 136 -2.81 -13.71 -2.62
CA HIS A 136 -1.81 -14.30 -3.51
C HIS A 136 -0.58 -14.84 -2.76
N MET A 137 -0.10 -14.11 -1.74
CA MET A 137 1.07 -14.55 -0.96
C MET A 137 0.77 -15.79 -0.11
N PHE A 138 -0.42 -15.89 0.51
CA PHE A 138 -0.80 -17.05 1.32
C PHE A 138 -1.23 -18.24 0.47
N ASP A 139 -2.07 -18.03 -0.54
CA ASP A 139 -2.62 -19.10 -1.40
C ASP A 139 -1.53 -19.83 -2.19
N ASN A 140 -0.42 -19.15 -2.52
CA ASN A 140 0.73 -19.73 -3.22
C ASN A 140 1.84 -20.21 -2.26
N GLY A 141 1.58 -20.26 -0.94
CA GLY A 141 2.54 -20.72 0.07
C GLY A 141 3.81 -19.86 0.19
N ILE A 142 3.80 -18.66 -0.39
CA ILE A 142 4.94 -17.73 -0.37
C ILE A 142 5.11 -17.14 1.03
N CYS A 143 3.99 -16.78 1.67
CA CYS A 143 3.93 -16.43 3.08
C CYS A 143 3.16 -17.52 3.80
N THR A 144 3.78 -18.14 4.81
CA THR A 144 3.16 -19.27 5.51
C THR A 144 2.34 -18.80 6.71
N VAL A 145 1.38 -19.60 7.14
CA VAL A 145 0.44 -19.23 8.23
C VAL A 145 1.17 -19.04 9.56
N GLU A 146 2.28 -19.75 9.76
CA GLU A 146 3.13 -19.65 10.96
C GLU A 146 3.78 -18.27 11.11
N MET A 147 3.86 -17.48 10.03
CA MET A 147 4.40 -16.12 10.07
C MET A 147 3.34 -15.07 10.44
N ILE A 148 2.04 -15.41 10.38
CA ILE A 148 0.95 -14.48 10.68
C ILE A 148 1.08 -13.85 12.08
N PRO A 149 1.41 -14.61 13.15
CA PRO A 149 1.57 -13.99 14.46
C PRO A 149 2.69 -12.95 14.53
N LYS A 150 3.85 -13.22 13.91
CA LYS A 150 4.96 -12.25 13.84
C LYS A 150 4.56 -11.03 13.02
N TYR A 151 3.90 -11.25 11.88
CA TYR A 151 3.35 -10.19 11.03
C TYR A 151 2.41 -9.27 11.80
N LEU A 152 1.42 -9.82 12.50
CA LEU A 152 0.45 -9.04 13.27
C LEU A 152 1.08 -8.35 14.49
N TYR A 153 2.06 -8.98 15.13
CA TYR A 153 2.83 -8.33 16.19
C TYR A 153 3.54 -7.07 15.67
N CYS A 154 4.20 -7.16 14.51
CA CYS A 154 4.83 -5.99 13.91
C CYS A 154 3.81 -4.94 13.47
N ALA A 155 2.69 -5.35 12.86
CA ALA A 155 1.64 -4.43 12.43
C ALA A 155 1.06 -3.63 13.60
N SER A 156 0.93 -4.22 14.76
CA SER A 156 0.30 -3.59 15.93
C SER A 156 1.31 -3.00 16.92
N GLN A 157 2.61 -3.23 16.72
CA GLN A 157 3.65 -3.03 17.73
C GLN A 157 3.32 -3.65 19.10
N GLY A 158 2.62 -4.79 19.11
CA GLY A 158 2.20 -5.45 20.35
C GLY A 158 1.04 -4.80 21.08
N LYS A 159 0.31 -3.85 20.46
CA LYS A 159 -0.84 -3.19 21.08
C LYS A 159 -2.14 -3.99 20.87
N ASP A 160 -2.98 -3.99 21.89
CA ASP A 160 -4.36 -4.49 21.80
C ASP A 160 -5.24 -3.47 21.07
N ASN A 161 -5.83 -3.89 19.95
CA ASN A 161 -6.72 -3.08 19.12
C ASN A 161 -8.15 -3.64 19.06
N MET A 162 -8.56 -4.49 20.02
CA MET A 162 -9.86 -5.15 20.02
C MET A 162 -11.04 -4.16 19.97
N GLN A 163 -10.95 -3.02 20.66
CA GLN A 163 -12.03 -2.02 20.65
C GLN A 163 -12.23 -1.41 19.25
N CYS A 164 -11.14 -1.07 18.56
CA CYS A 164 -11.21 -0.59 17.17
C CYS A 164 -11.78 -1.67 16.25
N CYS A 165 -11.26 -2.90 16.34
CA CYS A 165 -11.73 -4.00 15.51
C CYS A 165 -13.21 -4.31 15.70
N SER A 166 -13.70 -4.24 16.95
CA SER A 166 -15.12 -4.37 17.27
C SER A 166 -15.93 -3.29 16.55
N LYS A 167 -15.49 -2.03 16.65
CA LYS A 167 -16.16 -0.90 16.00
C LYS A 167 -16.16 -0.99 14.48
N MET A 168 -15.07 -1.49 13.89
CA MET A 168 -14.94 -1.69 12.44
C MET A 168 -15.71 -2.94 11.94
N GLY A 169 -16.33 -3.71 12.83
CA GLY A 169 -17.10 -4.90 12.49
C GLY A 169 -16.24 -6.05 11.98
N VAL A 170 -15.01 -6.20 12.51
CA VAL A 170 -14.14 -7.36 12.21
C VAL A 170 -14.79 -8.64 12.72
N PHE A 171 -15.38 -8.59 13.92
CA PHE A 171 -15.94 -9.78 14.58
C PHE A 171 -17.33 -10.15 14.06
N SER A 172 -18.14 -9.16 13.69
CA SER A 172 -19.46 -9.43 13.11
C SER A 172 -19.37 -10.03 11.71
N ALA A 173 -18.40 -9.60 10.90
CA ALA A 173 -18.22 -10.10 9.53
C ALA A 173 -17.32 -11.35 9.46
N GLY A 174 -16.22 -11.40 10.22
CA GLY A 174 -15.28 -12.52 10.23
C GLY A 174 -15.56 -13.60 11.28
N GLY A 175 -16.47 -13.31 12.21
CA GLY A 175 -16.74 -14.13 13.39
C GLY A 175 -15.72 -13.93 14.50
N ASP A 176 -16.04 -14.49 15.66
CA ASP A 176 -15.28 -14.34 16.90
C ASP A 176 -13.85 -14.88 16.82
N ARG A 177 -13.60 -15.83 15.92
CA ARG A 177 -12.26 -16.37 15.65
C ARG A 177 -11.26 -15.30 15.19
N CYS A 178 -11.73 -14.19 14.61
CA CYS A 178 -10.88 -13.10 14.14
C CYS A 178 -10.44 -12.14 15.25
N ARG A 179 -10.91 -12.32 16.50
CA ARG A 179 -10.46 -11.52 17.65
C ARG A 179 -8.95 -11.57 17.85
N LYS A 180 -8.35 -12.75 17.67
CA LYS A 180 -6.89 -12.94 17.80
C LYS A 180 -6.05 -12.20 16.76
N PHE A 181 -6.66 -11.69 15.69
CA PHE A 181 -5.97 -10.83 14.73
C PHE A 181 -5.88 -9.38 15.22
N CYS A 182 -6.64 -9.02 16.26
CA CYS A 182 -6.70 -7.66 16.80
C CYS A 182 -5.93 -7.48 18.10
N ASP A 183 -5.69 -8.58 18.83
CA ASP A 183 -4.83 -8.63 20.01
C ASP A 183 -3.56 -9.44 19.68
N SER A 184 -2.51 -8.73 19.32
CA SER A 184 -1.23 -9.33 18.93
C SER A 184 -0.33 -9.73 20.11
N ALA A 185 -0.63 -9.27 21.32
CA ALA A 185 0.14 -9.56 22.53
C ALA A 185 -0.37 -10.83 23.21
N GLY A 186 -1.69 -11.02 23.31
CA GLY A 186 -2.30 -12.16 23.98
C GLY A 186 -2.35 -13.45 23.15
N ASN A 187 -2.17 -13.38 21.82
CA ASN A 187 -2.48 -14.50 20.91
C ASN A 187 -1.33 -14.96 20.00
N ARG A 188 -0.07 -14.64 20.32
CA ARG A 188 1.09 -14.93 19.47
C ARG A 188 1.23 -16.40 18.99
N ASN A 189 0.61 -17.37 19.67
CA ASN A 189 0.72 -18.79 19.32
C ASN A 189 -0.63 -19.49 19.03
N THR A 190 -1.72 -18.74 18.82
CA THR A 190 -3.08 -19.34 18.69
C THR A 190 -3.66 -19.26 17.28
N ILE A 191 -2.95 -18.65 16.33
CA ILE A 191 -3.37 -18.55 14.92
C ILE A 191 -3.01 -19.84 14.18
N THR A 192 -4.01 -20.44 13.55
CA THR A 192 -3.91 -21.69 12.80
C THR A 192 -4.41 -21.49 11.37
N THR A 193 -4.27 -22.51 10.52
CA THR A 193 -4.78 -22.49 9.14
C THR A 193 -6.29 -22.23 9.05
N LYS A 194 -7.06 -22.58 10.08
CA LYS A 194 -8.52 -22.33 10.16
C LYS A 194 -8.88 -20.84 10.25
N ASP A 195 -7.91 -20.00 10.56
CA ASP A 195 -8.10 -18.57 10.80
C ASP A 195 -7.68 -17.71 9.62
N VAL A 196 -7.12 -18.32 8.57
CA VAL A 196 -6.73 -17.62 7.33
C VAL A 196 -7.93 -16.91 6.69
N SER A 197 -9.17 -17.38 6.92
CA SER A 197 -10.38 -16.70 6.46
C SER A 197 -10.54 -15.28 7.04
N CYS A 198 -9.93 -14.98 8.19
CA CYS A 198 -9.87 -13.64 8.76
C CYS A 198 -9.07 -12.65 7.90
N ALA A 199 -8.26 -13.12 6.95
CA ALA A 199 -7.63 -12.28 5.95
C ALA A 199 -8.66 -11.46 5.14
N SER A 200 -9.91 -11.93 5.02
CA SER A 200 -10.99 -11.13 4.41
C SER A 200 -11.23 -9.79 5.13
N GLN A 201 -10.85 -9.68 6.40
CA GLN A 201 -10.96 -8.46 7.23
C GLN A 201 -9.65 -7.65 7.27
N LEU A 202 -8.63 -8.02 6.48
CA LEU A 202 -7.28 -7.45 6.53
C LEU A 202 -7.26 -5.93 6.55
N THR A 203 -7.99 -5.26 5.65
CA THR A 203 -8.02 -3.80 5.59
C THR A 203 -8.49 -3.17 6.89
N LYS A 204 -9.53 -3.72 7.53
CA LYS A 204 -10.05 -3.19 8.80
C LYS A 204 -9.07 -3.43 9.95
N ILE A 205 -8.46 -4.61 9.98
CA ILE A 205 -7.47 -4.99 11.01
C ILE A 205 -6.25 -4.06 10.90
N LEU A 206 -5.69 -3.88 9.70
CA LEU A 206 -4.54 -3.01 9.46
C LEU A 206 -4.85 -1.54 9.76
N THR A 207 -6.04 -1.05 9.40
CA THR A 207 -6.48 0.29 9.83
C THR A 207 -6.41 0.41 11.35
N CYS A 208 -6.97 -0.54 12.10
CA CYS A 208 -6.95 -0.48 13.56
C CYS A 208 -5.55 -0.55 14.15
N HIS A 209 -4.70 -1.42 13.61
CA HIS A 209 -3.31 -1.52 14.05
C HIS A 209 -2.51 -0.24 13.79
N TRP A 210 -2.70 0.38 12.62
CA TRP A 210 -2.09 1.67 12.30
C TRP A 210 -2.60 2.77 13.25
N SER A 211 -3.90 2.76 13.52
CA SER A 211 -4.52 3.71 14.43
C SER A 211 -3.98 3.62 15.86
N GLY A 212 -3.62 2.42 16.31
CA GLY A 212 -3.02 2.20 17.63
C GLY A 212 -1.57 2.67 17.75
N LEU A 213 -0.87 3.00 16.66
CA LEU A 213 0.51 3.48 16.74
C LEU A 213 0.60 4.86 17.39
N GLU A 214 1.65 5.07 18.20
CA GLU A 214 1.95 6.35 18.87
C GLU A 214 3.38 6.77 18.55
#